data_AF-A0A6G8Q1Z0-F1
#
_entry.id   AF-A0A6G8Q1Z0-F1
#
_cell.length_a   1.000
_cell.length_b   1.000
_cell.length_c   1.000
_cell.angle_alpha   90.00
_cell.angle_beta   90.00
_cell.angle_gamma   90.00
#
_symmetry.space_group_name_H-M   'P 1'
#
loop_
_entity.id
_entity.type
_entity.pdbx_description
1 polymer ?
#
loop_
_entity_poly.entity_id
_entity_poly.type
_entity_poly.pdbx_seq_one_letter_code
_entity_poly.pdbx_strand_id
1 'polypeptide(L)'
;MQPLYDYIHQGRCYRYGVGWCRIRIYGGAPGDAPVVLCTDLPEGRGEEMVERLAAEVVRDRFDGLPDLPRPLLWIEHRPSRRGRGPGRYHLLTFPTYKPRLEGAGFVRRVTLGAPSREELTPREVASLTGEGDLRS
;
A
#
# COMPACT_ATOMS: atom_id res chain seq x y z
N MET A 1 -8.75 15.80 -3.12
CA MET A 1 -8.25 15.71 -1.74
C MET A 1 -6.72 15.61 -1.77
N GLN A 2 -6.00 16.17 -0.80
CA GLN A 2 -4.53 15.97 -0.71
C GLN A 2 -4.22 14.79 0.23
N PRO A 3 -3.15 14.02 -0.03
CA PRO A 3 -2.74 12.98 0.90
C PRO A 3 -2.29 13.59 2.24
N LEU A 4 -2.65 12.94 3.34
CA LEU A 4 -2.16 13.27 4.69
C LEU A 4 -0.66 13.01 4.83
N TYR A 5 -0.17 11.98 4.15
CA TYR A 5 1.24 11.65 4.08
C TYR A 5 1.64 11.36 2.64
N ASP A 6 2.77 11.90 2.21
CA ASP A 6 3.40 11.62 0.93
C ASP A 6 4.91 11.55 1.11
N TYR A 7 5.48 10.35 1.01
CA TYR A 7 6.90 10.14 1.29
C TYR A 7 7.46 8.95 0.52
N ILE A 8 8.79 8.93 0.38
CA ILE A 8 9.53 7.77 -0.13
C ILE A 8 9.83 6.84 1.04
N HIS A 9 9.28 5.62 1.00
CA HIS A 9 9.55 4.60 2.00
C HIS A 9 10.78 3.77 1.62
N GLN A 10 11.76 3.77 2.50
CA GLN A 10 12.91 2.89 2.44
C GLN A 10 12.69 1.75 3.46
N GLY A 11 12.18 0.62 2.97
CA GLY A 11 12.06 -0.61 3.75
C GLY A 11 13.37 -1.00 4.45
N ARG A 12 13.27 -1.43 5.71
CA ARG A 12 14.41 -1.59 6.64
C ARG A 12 15.36 -2.75 6.34
N CYS A 13 15.13 -3.54 5.29
CA CYS A 13 15.89 -4.78 5.04
C CYS A 13 16.28 -4.98 3.57
N TYR A 14 16.39 -3.93 2.76
CA TYR A 14 16.99 -4.08 1.43
C TYR A 14 18.49 -4.33 1.59
N ARG A 15 18.87 -5.62 1.60
CA ARG A 15 20.26 -6.08 1.72
C ARG A 15 21.18 -5.56 0.61
N TYR A 16 20.64 -4.84 -0.38
CA TYR A 16 21.39 -4.33 -1.54
C TYR A 16 20.94 -2.94 -2.04
N GLY A 17 20.32 -2.10 -1.20
CA GLY A 17 20.18 -0.66 -1.51
C GLY A 17 19.26 -0.26 -2.69
N VAL A 18 18.43 -1.17 -3.23
CA VAL A 18 17.52 -0.85 -4.35
C VAL A 18 16.09 -1.28 -3.99
N GLY A 19 15.29 -0.32 -3.55
CA GLY A 19 13.89 -0.54 -3.23
C GLY A 19 13.26 0.68 -2.58
N TRP A 20 13.04 1.74 -3.36
CA TRP A 20 12.23 2.87 -2.93
C TRP A 20 10.82 2.66 -3.45
N CYS A 21 9.82 2.94 -2.63
CA CYS A 21 8.45 3.08 -3.10
C CYS A 21 7.89 4.37 -2.54
N ARG A 22 7.03 5.04 -3.29
CA ARG A 22 6.33 6.21 -2.79
C ARG A 22 5.05 5.76 -2.13
N ILE A 23 4.84 6.20 -0.90
CA ILE A 23 3.64 5.93 -0.12
C ILE A 23 2.87 7.24 0.00
N ARG A 24 1.63 7.22 -0.47
CA ARG A 24 0.63 8.25 -0.24
C ARG A 24 -0.49 7.70 0.62
N ILE A 25 -0.85 8.40 1.68
CA ILE A 25 -1.94 8.00 2.57
C ILE A 25 -3.02 9.09 2.52
N TYR A 26 -4.21 8.71 2.08
CA TYR A 26 -5.39 9.57 2.05
C TYR A 26 -6.28 9.18 3.23
N GLY A 27 -6.65 10.18 4.04
CA GLY A 27 -7.60 9.97 5.12
C GLY A 27 -8.98 9.62 4.56
N GLY A 28 -9.66 8.66 5.17
CA GLY A 28 -11.09 8.47 4.95
C GLY A 28 -11.89 9.58 5.65
N ALA A 29 -13.15 9.77 5.24
CA ALA A 29 -14.11 10.50 6.07
C ALA A 29 -14.29 9.74 7.41
N PRO A 30 -14.85 10.37 8.46
CA PRO A 30 -15.13 9.67 9.72
C PRO A 30 -15.96 8.40 9.48
N GLY A 31 -15.37 7.24 9.79
CA GLY A 31 -15.99 5.92 9.58
C GLY A 31 -15.54 5.19 8.30
N ASP A 32 -14.82 5.85 7.39
CA ASP A 32 -14.28 5.22 6.18
C ASP A 32 -12.86 4.68 6.41
N ALA A 33 -12.50 3.66 5.61
CA ALA A 33 -11.15 3.13 5.58
C ALA A 33 -10.18 4.14 4.91
N PRO A 34 -8.99 4.39 5.49
CA PRO A 34 -7.96 5.16 4.82
C PRO A 34 -7.46 4.42 3.57
N VAL A 35 -7.00 5.19 2.59
CA VAL A 35 -6.44 4.65 1.34
C VAL A 35 -4.94 4.84 1.35
N VAL A 36 -4.19 3.76 1.14
CA VAL A 36 -2.75 3.80 0.93
C VAL A 36 -2.47 3.52 -0.53
N LEU A 37 -1.88 4.47 -1.23
CA LEU A 37 -1.40 4.31 -2.60
C LEU A 37 0.10 4.13 -2.60
N CYS A 38 0.54 2.94 -3.02
CA CYS A 38 1.94 2.59 -3.18
C CYS A 38 2.33 2.62 -4.65
N THR A 39 3.25 3.51 -5.01
CA THR A 39 3.79 3.64 -6.38
C THR A 39 5.29 3.39 -6.40
N ASP A 40 5.86 3.32 -7.61
CA ASP A 40 7.31 3.18 -7.84
C ASP A 40 7.91 1.91 -7.22
N LEU A 41 7.09 0.87 -7.04
CA LEU A 41 7.52 -0.42 -6.52
C LEU A 41 8.58 -1.04 -7.46
N PRO A 42 9.67 -1.62 -6.92
CA PRO A 42 10.70 -2.24 -7.74
C PRO A 42 10.14 -3.38 -8.58
N GLU A 43 10.68 -3.50 -9.80
CA GLU A 43 10.39 -4.63 -10.67
C GLU A 43 10.86 -5.94 -10.02
N GLY A 44 10.09 -7.02 -10.20
CA GLY A 44 10.44 -8.32 -9.62
C GLY A 44 10.20 -8.45 -8.12
N ARG A 45 9.49 -7.52 -7.47
CA ARG A 45 9.10 -7.68 -6.06
C ARG A 45 8.39 -9.01 -5.80
N GLY A 46 8.81 -9.72 -4.75
CA GLY A 46 8.11 -10.89 -4.22
C GLY A 46 6.92 -10.51 -3.35
N GLU A 47 6.04 -11.46 -3.07
CA GLU A 47 4.88 -11.24 -2.20
C GLU A 47 5.29 -10.86 -0.77
N GLU A 48 6.31 -11.54 -0.23
CA GLU A 48 6.88 -11.24 1.10
C GLU A 48 7.29 -9.77 1.25
N MET A 49 7.80 -9.14 0.18
CA MET A 49 8.16 -7.73 0.22
C MET A 49 6.93 -6.84 0.40
N VAL A 50 5.84 -7.16 -0.29
CA VAL A 50 4.58 -6.42 -0.22
C VAL A 50 3.94 -6.58 1.17
N GLU A 51 3.92 -7.81 1.69
CA GLU A 51 3.40 -8.11 3.03
C GLU A 51 4.11 -7.31 4.11
N ARG A 52 5.45 -7.30 4.06
CA ARG A 52 6.27 -6.58 5.02
C ARG A 52 6.12 -5.07 4.87
N LEU A 53 6.13 -4.56 3.64
CA LEU A 53 5.95 -3.13 3.36
C LEU A 53 4.62 -2.64 3.94
N ALA A 54 3.53 -3.36 3.68
CA ALA A 54 2.23 -3.03 4.23
C ALA A 54 2.22 -3.08 5.76
N ALA A 55 2.86 -4.10 6.36
CA ALA A 55 2.97 -4.21 7.80
C ALA A 55 3.77 -3.06 8.44
N GLU A 56 4.87 -2.63 7.82
CA GLU A 56 5.66 -1.49 8.27
C GLU A 56 4.86 -0.19 8.21
N VAL A 57 4.20 0.08 7.08
CA VAL A 57 3.38 1.29 6.93
C VAL A 57 2.20 1.29 7.91
N VAL A 58 1.50 0.17 8.09
CA VAL A 58 0.42 0.05 9.06
C VAL A 58 0.92 0.32 10.48
N ARG A 59 2.03 -0.31 10.87
CA ARG A 59 2.62 -0.13 12.20
C ARG A 59 3.09 1.31 12.47
N ASP A 60 3.71 1.93 11.47
CA ASP A 60 4.43 3.19 11.67
C ASP A 60 3.54 4.44 11.45
N ARG A 61 2.39 4.29 10.79
CA ARG A 61 1.53 5.42 10.38
C ARG A 61 0.12 5.40 10.95
N PHE A 62 -0.29 4.31 11.59
CA PHE A 62 -1.64 4.18 12.12
C PHE A 62 -1.59 3.75 13.59
N ASP A 63 -2.15 4.59 14.47
CA ASP A 63 -2.33 4.28 15.90
C ASP A 63 -3.54 3.36 16.16
N GLY A 64 -4.20 2.94 15.09
CA GLY A 64 -5.37 2.10 15.05
C GLY A 64 -6.00 2.18 13.66
N LEU A 65 -6.75 1.14 13.29
CA LEU A 65 -7.56 1.14 12.08
C LEU A 65 -9.04 1.02 12.47
N PRO A 66 -9.97 1.56 11.67
CA PRO A 66 -11.40 1.47 11.93
C PRO A 66 -11.86 0.00 11.99
N ASP A 67 -12.92 -0.27 12.74
CA ASP A 67 -13.52 -1.60 12.85
C ASP A 67 -14.40 -1.88 11.62
N LEU A 68 -13.75 -2.20 10.50
CA LEU A 68 -14.38 -2.51 9.22
C LEU A 68 -13.86 -3.86 8.69
N PRO A 69 -14.63 -4.56 7.84
CA PRO A 69 -14.15 -5.76 7.16
C PRO A 69 -12.88 -5.53 6.35
N ARG A 70 -12.75 -4.36 5.72
CA ARG A 70 -11.54 -3.85 5.06
C ARG A 70 -11.14 -2.54 5.73
N PRO A 71 -10.36 -2.58 6.82
CA PRO A 71 -10.07 -1.42 7.65
C PRO A 71 -9.00 -0.50 7.03
N LEU A 72 -8.39 -0.91 5.90
CA LEU A 72 -7.47 -0.12 5.09
C LEU A 72 -7.53 -0.59 3.64
N LEU A 73 -7.53 0.35 2.69
CA LEU A 73 -7.49 0.07 1.26
C LEU A 73 -6.07 0.28 0.72
N TRP A 74 -5.34 -0.82 0.49
CA TRP A 74 -3.98 -0.75 -0.05
C TRP A 74 -4.00 -0.89 -1.57
N ILE A 75 -3.63 0.16 -2.29
CA ILE A 75 -3.58 0.18 -3.75
C ILE A 75 -2.13 0.15 -4.20
N GLU A 76 -1.77 -0.87 -4.97
CA GLU A 76 -0.48 -0.91 -5.67
C GLU A 76 -0.63 -0.39 -7.09
N HIS A 77 0.21 0.56 -7.47
CA HIS A 77 0.36 0.98 -8.86
C HIS A 77 1.58 0.30 -9.49
N ARG A 78 1.37 -0.36 -10.63
CA ARG A 78 2.44 -0.81 -11.51
C ARG A 78 2.45 0.08 -12.75
N PRO A 79 3.55 0.80 -13.02
CA PRO A 79 3.65 1.59 -14.23
C PRO A 79 3.54 0.69 -15.47
N SER A 80 3.06 1.26 -16.57
CA SER A 80 3.00 0.53 -17.83
C SER A 80 4.41 0.24 -18.34
N ARG A 81 4.60 -0.95 -18.93
CA ARG A 81 5.87 -1.26 -19.62
C ARG A 81 6.06 -0.21 -20.73
N ARG A 82 7.21 0.46 -20.74
CA ARG A 82 7.59 1.51 -21.69
C ARG A 82 6.78 2.82 -21.59
N GLY A 83 6.12 3.08 -20.46
CA GLY A 83 5.45 4.37 -20.19
C GLY A 83 4.24 4.68 -21.08
N ARG A 84 3.67 3.69 -21.76
CA ARG A 84 2.42 3.87 -22.53
C ARG A 84 1.19 3.59 -21.66
N GLY A 85 0.49 4.66 -21.28
CA GLY A 85 -0.78 4.59 -20.55
C GLY A 85 -0.62 4.51 -19.03
N PRO A 86 -1.74 4.52 -18.29
CA PRO A 86 -1.79 4.79 -16.86
C PRO A 86 -1.22 3.68 -15.96
N GLY A 87 -0.70 2.59 -16.52
CA GLY A 87 -0.28 1.41 -15.75
C GLY A 87 -1.47 0.57 -15.27
N ARG A 88 -1.21 -0.32 -14.31
CA ARG A 88 -2.22 -1.18 -13.67
C ARG A 88 -2.30 -0.87 -12.18
N TYR A 89 -3.51 -0.83 -11.65
CA TYR A 89 -3.74 -0.68 -10.22
C TYR A 89 -4.31 -1.97 -9.66
N HIS A 90 -3.90 -2.34 -8.46
CA HIS A 90 -4.44 -3.49 -7.75
C HIS A 90 -4.80 -3.08 -6.33
N LEU A 91 -6.02 -3.40 -5.91
CA LEU A 91 -6.41 -3.36 -4.51
C LEU A 91 -5.94 -4.65 -3.83
N LEU A 92 -5.22 -4.49 -2.72
CA LEU A 92 -4.72 -5.58 -1.91
C LEU A 92 -5.58 -5.71 -0.65
N THR A 93 -6.02 -6.93 -0.39
CA THR A 93 -6.69 -7.31 0.85
C THR A 93 -5.80 -8.30 1.60
N PHE A 94 -5.53 -8.00 2.87
CA PHE A 94 -4.66 -8.82 3.72
C PHE A 94 -5.49 -9.69 4.67
N PRO A 95 -5.00 -10.88 5.05
CA PRO A 95 -5.71 -11.75 5.99
C PRO A 95 -5.74 -11.17 7.42
N THR A 96 -4.82 -10.28 7.76
CA THR A 96 -4.84 -9.49 9.00
C THR A 96 -4.34 -8.08 8.72
N TYR A 97 -4.90 -7.10 9.41
CA TYR A 97 -4.43 -5.71 9.39
C TYR A 97 -3.69 -5.32 10.67
N LYS A 98 -3.49 -6.29 11.58
CA LYS A 98 -2.61 -6.16 12.75
C LYS A 98 -1.24 -6.71 12.39
N PRO A 99 -0.16 -5.90 12.36
CA PRO A 99 1.20 -6.38 12.12
C PRO A 99 1.60 -7.47 13.10
N ARG A 100 2.11 -8.59 12.59
CA ARG A 100 2.59 -9.71 13.41
C ARG A 100 4.05 -10.01 13.11
N LEU A 101 4.75 -10.54 14.10
CA LEU A 101 6.11 -11.05 13.92
C LEU A 101 6.05 -12.49 13.42
N GLU A 102 6.65 -12.76 12.27
CA GLU A 102 6.78 -14.07 11.67
C GLU A 102 8.28 -14.42 11.49
N GLY A 103 8.63 -15.71 11.59
CA GLY A 103 10.00 -16.22 11.45
C GLY A 103 10.47 -17.06 12.64
N ALA A 104 11.44 -17.95 12.39
CA ALA A 104 12.09 -18.77 13.41
C ALA A 104 13.50 -18.25 13.73
N GLY A 105 13.89 -18.26 15.01
CA GLY A 105 15.21 -17.81 15.47
C GLY A 105 15.36 -16.29 15.56
N PHE A 106 16.55 -15.77 15.24
CA PHE A 106 16.92 -14.35 15.43
C PHE A 106 16.42 -13.41 14.32
N VAL A 107 15.81 -13.94 13.26
CA VAL A 107 15.23 -13.14 12.16
C VAL A 107 13.72 -13.08 12.35
N ARG A 108 13.24 -11.96 12.91
CA ARG A 108 11.80 -11.67 13.03
C ARG A 108 11.42 -10.63 11.98
N ARG A 109 10.47 -10.95 11.11
CA ARG A 109 9.91 -10.01 10.12
C ARG A 109 8.51 -9.60 10.56
N VAL A 110 8.12 -8.35 10.29
CA VAL A 110 6.71 -7.93 10.41
C VAL A 110 5.96 -8.29 9.14
N THR A 111 4.75 -8.83 9.26
CA THR A 111 3.90 -9.19 8.13
C THR A 111 2.42 -8.96 8.43
N LEU A 112 1.64 -8.76 7.36
CA LEU A 112 0.17 -8.83 7.36
C LEU A 112 -0.35 -10.15 6.74
N GLY A 113 0.55 -11.02 6.28
CA GLY A 113 0.27 -12.24 5.51
C GLY A 113 0.00 -11.95 4.03
N ALA A 114 0.06 -13.00 3.20
CA ALA A 114 -0.05 -12.89 1.74
C ALA A 114 -1.37 -12.23 1.29
N PRO A 115 -1.32 -11.14 0.49
CA PRO A 115 -2.52 -10.44 0.06
C PRO A 115 -3.22 -11.13 -1.12
N SER A 116 -4.55 -11.04 -1.16
CA SER A 116 -5.29 -11.18 -2.42
C SER A 116 -5.25 -9.88 -3.22
N ARG A 117 -5.40 -9.98 -4.55
CA ARG A 117 -5.33 -8.83 -5.46
C ARG A 117 -6.58 -8.76 -6.33
N GLU A 118 -7.17 -7.57 -6.38
CA GLU A 118 -8.29 -7.22 -7.24
C GLU A 118 -7.84 -6.11 -8.19
N GLU A 119 -8.10 -6.19 -9.49
CA GLU A 119 -7.75 -5.11 -10.42
C GLU A 119 -8.63 -3.87 -10.16
N LEU A 120 -8.03 -2.69 -10.22
CA LEU A 120 -8.75 -1.41 -10.19
C LEU A 120 -8.50 -0.63 -11.49
N THR A 121 -9.54 0.06 -11.94
CA THR A 121 -9.44 1.05 -13.01
C THR A 121 -8.83 2.35 -12.49
N PRO A 122 -8.19 3.16 -13.37
CA PRO A 122 -7.72 4.49 -12.97
C PRO A 122 -8.82 5.41 -12.43
N ARG A 123 -10.07 5.23 -12.90
CA ARG A 123 -11.23 6.00 -12.44
C ARG A 123 -11.59 5.66 -11.00
N GLU A 124 -11.63 4.37 -10.65
CA GLU A 124 -11.89 3.94 -9.27
C GLU A 124 -10.81 4.44 -8.32
N VAL A 125 -9.53 4.37 -8.72
CA VAL A 125 -8.44 4.92 -7.91
C VAL A 125 -8.61 6.43 -7.70
N ALA A 126 -8.95 7.18 -8.75
CA ALA A 126 -9.17 8.62 -8.65
C ALA A 126 -10.35 8.98 -7.74
N SER A 127 -11.41 8.17 -7.72
CA SER A 127 -12.53 8.31 -6.78
C SER A 127 -12.09 8.01 -5.33
N LEU A 128 -11.30 6.97 -5.11
CA LEU A 128 -10.81 6.59 -3.78
C LEU A 128 -9.79 7.59 -3.20
N THR A 129 -8.95 8.20 -4.04
CA THR A 129 -7.95 9.20 -3.61
C THR A 129 -8.50 10.64 -3.63
N GLY A 130 -9.69 10.84 -4.20
CA GLY A 130 -10.25 12.18 -4.44
C GLY A 130 -9.42 13.02 -5.42
N GLU A 131 -8.61 12.39 -6.27
CA GLU A 131 -7.86 13.05 -7.36
C GLU A 131 -8.71 13.27 -8.62
N GLY A 132 -9.94 12.73 -8.66
CA GLY A 132 -10.86 12.80 -9.82
C GLY A 132 -11.79 14.00 -9.92
N ASP A 133 -11.96 14.80 -8.85
CA ASP A 133 -13.01 15.84 -8.77
C ASP A 133 -12.60 17.25 -9.22
N LEU A 134 -11.43 17.44 -9.84
CA LEU A 134 -10.93 18.78 -10.21
C LEU A 134 -11.14 19.19 -11.67
N ARG A 135 -11.99 18.50 -12.43
CA ARG A 135 -12.36 18.93 -13.80
C ARG A 135 -13.83 18.58 -14.11
N SER A 136 -14.74 19.44 -13.68
CA SER A 136 -16.10 19.56 -14.24
C SER A 136 -16.38 21.03 -14.51
#